data_AF-A0A0D9AJR2-F1
#
_entry.id   AF-A0A0D9AJR2-F1
#
_cell.length_a   1.000
_cell.length_b   1.000
_cell.length_c   1.000
_cell.angle_alpha   90.00
_cell.angle_beta   90.00
_cell.angle_gamma   90.00
#
_symmetry.space_group_name_H-M   'P 1'
#
loop_
_entity.id
_entity.type
_entity.pdbx_description
1 polymer ?
#
loop_
_entity_poly.entity_id
_entity_poly.type
_entity_poly.pdbx_seq_one_letter_code
_entity_poly.pdbx_strand_id
1 'polypeptide(L)'
;MYRRRFKCYGWNADKQKSKFHLCHINPSQGKDTVGLLHHQNLFIGGSLANQVYGATEVQGAGLCIKRSSLKTKWLVDKDASDKAVLTKVQKYLGTKLVEYAKQNPIRKSQRFGLAKKIKTEFPKCEVPLPELERMGMTALRKLYASLQEQELYTLSLTARRTLVVYVEELERFAEQCQGPAKSSDYKFTADAVRCVSLWLMSQKDQGGFDSIGGFVYGSYFYPLRLKPEQDGSDLRDFAAFQAFAVLQGAKPDRQMITNTLRKYLELTTLDHHDSRSDHNANWLDNAPWIVEDLEIFTVQTELNKQALNNVGLVDAEFLYWWLESKKESLQVASFYDDASFTECRGLNDYPDHYYQVEDDYVPSPPASPWDDPNYLPF
;
A
#
# COMPACT_ATOMS: atom_id res chain seq x y z
N MET A 1 0.19 -12.80 -6.25
CA MET A 1 -0.49 -13.53 -5.15
C MET A 1 -1.27 -12.53 -4.26
N TYR A 2 -2.59 -12.67 -4.06
CA TYR A 2 -3.40 -11.66 -3.33
C TYR A 2 -2.96 -11.55 -1.85
N ARG A 3 -2.42 -10.39 -1.47
CA ARG A 3 -1.83 -10.03 -0.16
C ARG A 3 -2.85 -10.10 1.00
N ARG A 4 -3.22 -11.31 1.40
CA ARG A 4 -4.25 -11.61 2.41
C ARG A 4 -3.71 -11.64 3.85
N ARG A 5 -2.76 -10.76 4.20
CA ARG A 5 -2.14 -10.73 5.55
C ARG A 5 -2.55 -9.57 6.45
N PHE A 6 -3.36 -8.63 5.98
CA PHE A 6 -3.70 -7.46 6.79
C PHE A 6 -5.20 -7.17 6.87
N LYS A 7 -5.66 -6.86 8.09
CA LYS A 7 -7.02 -6.38 8.35
C LYS A 7 -7.03 -4.85 8.33
N CYS A 8 -7.75 -4.25 7.39
CA CYS A 8 -7.95 -2.80 7.32
C CYS A 8 -9.02 -2.28 8.32
N TYR A 9 -9.55 -3.13 9.21
CA TYR A 9 -10.43 -2.72 10.31
C TYR A 9 -9.73 -2.74 11.68
N GLY A 10 -8.67 -3.55 11.83
CA GLY A 10 -7.86 -3.63 13.06
C GLY A 10 -8.66 -3.72 14.35
N TRP A 11 -9.71 -4.57 14.39
CA TRP A 11 -10.52 -4.77 15.60
C TRP A 11 -9.66 -5.33 16.72
N ASN A 12 -9.62 -4.62 17.84
CA ASN A 12 -9.10 -5.12 19.09
C ASN A 12 -10.26 -5.75 19.87
N ALA A 13 -10.21 -7.07 20.08
CA ALA A 13 -11.26 -7.81 20.77
C ALA A 13 -11.39 -7.41 22.23
N ASP A 14 -10.27 -7.15 22.90
CA ASP A 14 -10.22 -6.79 24.32
C ASP A 14 -10.77 -5.39 24.57
N LYS A 15 -10.42 -4.43 23.71
CA LYS A 15 -10.85 -3.03 23.81
C LYS A 15 -12.17 -2.74 23.10
N GLN A 16 -12.71 -3.71 22.36
CA GLN A 16 -13.89 -3.56 21.49
C GLN A 16 -13.82 -2.30 20.60
N LYS A 17 -12.64 -2.00 20.07
CA LYS A 17 -12.39 -0.80 19.25
C LYS A 17 -11.69 -1.18 17.96
N SER A 18 -12.16 -0.62 16.85
CA SER A 18 -11.50 -0.70 15.55
C SER A 18 -10.39 0.33 15.45
N LYS A 19 -9.21 -0.08 15.00
CA LYS A 19 -8.11 0.86 14.71
C LYS A 19 -8.47 1.82 13.57
N PHE A 20 -9.23 1.33 12.60
CA PHE A 20 -9.61 2.06 11.39
C PHE A 20 -11.13 2.13 11.24
N HIS A 21 -11.61 3.23 10.68
CA HIS A 21 -13.01 3.44 10.32
C HIS A 21 -13.16 3.68 8.81
N LEU A 22 -14.33 3.31 8.28
CA LEU A 22 -14.77 3.80 6.98
C LEU A 22 -15.25 5.25 7.17
N CYS A 23 -14.44 6.19 6.72
CA CYS A 23 -14.64 7.62 6.87
C CYS A 23 -15.35 8.17 5.63
N HIS A 24 -16.11 9.26 5.82
CA HIS A 24 -16.76 9.97 4.73
C HIS A 24 -16.08 11.34 4.52
N ILE A 25 -15.76 11.67 3.27
CA ILE A 25 -15.22 12.99 2.90
C ILE A 25 -16.24 14.09 3.22
N ASN A 26 -17.45 13.95 2.66
CA ASN A 26 -18.60 14.72 3.10
C ASN A 26 -19.45 13.86 4.06
N PRO A 27 -19.73 14.32 5.29
CA PRO A 27 -20.37 13.50 6.32
C PRO A 27 -21.82 13.12 5.97
N SER A 28 -22.22 11.90 6.31
CA SER A 28 -23.61 11.44 6.14
C SER A 28 -24.62 12.19 7.03
N GLN A 29 -24.14 12.82 8.10
CA GLN A 29 -24.93 13.62 9.04
C GLN A 29 -24.54 15.11 9.01
N GLY A 30 -24.12 15.62 7.86
CA GLY A 30 -23.84 17.05 7.67
C GLY A 30 -25.06 17.94 7.98
N LYS A 31 -24.81 19.21 8.33
CA LYS A 31 -25.86 20.17 8.71
C LYS A 31 -26.78 20.49 7.54
N ASP A 32 -26.23 20.92 6.40
CA ASP A 32 -26.97 21.37 5.23
C ASP A 32 -26.95 20.35 4.08
N THR A 33 -25.99 19.44 4.11
CA THR A 33 -25.76 18.41 3.11
C THR A 33 -25.78 17.01 3.71
N VAL A 34 -25.95 16.00 2.85
CA VAL A 34 -25.79 14.59 3.19
C VAL A 34 -24.76 14.00 2.23
N GLY A 35 -23.66 13.49 2.77
CA GLY A 35 -22.66 12.74 2.03
C GLY A 35 -23.24 11.50 1.35
N LEU A 36 -22.87 11.29 0.08
CA LEU A 36 -23.31 10.13 -0.69
C LEU A 36 -22.49 8.90 -0.31
N LEU A 37 -23.14 7.74 -0.29
CA LEU A 37 -22.47 6.43 -0.18
C LEU A 37 -21.84 6.08 -1.54
N HIS A 38 -20.67 6.65 -1.80
CA HIS A 38 -19.95 6.50 -3.07
C HIS A 38 -18.45 6.24 -2.80
N HIS A 39 -17.78 5.42 -3.62
CA HIS A 39 -16.37 5.09 -3.40
C HIS A 39 -15.42 6.30 -3.45
N GLN A 40 -15.81 7.36 -4.18
CA GLN A 40 -15.09 8.64 -4.21
C GLN A 40 -15.39 9.55 -3.00
N ASN A 41 -16.31 9.14 -2.12
CA ASN A 41 -16.66 9.87 -0.90
C ASN A 41 -16.29 9.07 0.36
N LEU A 42 -15.72 7.87 0.20
CA LEU A 42 -15.40 6.94 1.26
C LEU A 42 -13.91 6.64 1.25
N PHE A 43 -13.30 6.62 2.44
CA PHE A 43 -11.91 6.24 2.61
C PHE A 43 -11.67 5.51 3.92
N ILE A 44 -10.58 4.77 4.02
CA ILE A 44 -10.19 4.10 5.26
C ILE A 44 -9.29 5.05 6.06
N GLY A 45 -9.73 5.45 7.25
CA GLY A 45 -8.99 6.39 8.09
C GLY A 45 -8.80 5.88 9.52
N GLY A 46 -7.82 6.45 10.23
CA GLY A 46 -7.61 6.18 11.65
C GLY A 46 -8.83 6.59 12.49
N SER A 47 -9.23 5.72 13.42
CA SER A 47 -10.40 5.93 14.28
C SER A 47 -10.31 7.23 15.09
N LEU A 48 -9.13 7.53 15.65
CA LEU A 48 -8.88 8.76 16.42
C LEU A 48 -9.08 10.01 15.57
N ALA A 49 -8.43 10.09 14.41
CA ALA A 49 -8.55 11.24 13.51
C ALA A 49 -10.00 11.48 13.07
N ASN A 50 -10.73 10.40 12.75
CA ASN A 50 -12.15 10.47 12.42
C ASN A 50 -13.03 10.96 13.59
N GLN A 51 -12.72 10.55 14.82
CA GLN A 51 -13.44 11.02 16.00
C GLN A 51 -13.18 12.50 16.27
N VAL A 52 -11.92 12.95 16.10
CA VAL A 52 -11.53 14.36 16.27
C VAL A 52 -12.17 15.25 15.20
N TYR A 53 -12.20 14.82 13.94
CA TYR A 53 -12.85 15.57 12.86
C TYR A 53 -14.37 15.61 12.97
N GLY A 54 -14.98 14.55 13.52
CA GLY A 54 -16.43 14.48 13.72
C GLY A 54 -17.23 14.64 12.43
N ALA A 55 -18.27 15.47 12.47
CA ALA A 55 -19.17 15.74 11.35
C ALA A 55 -18.85 17.05 10.60
N THR A 56 -17.61 17.54 10.73
CA THR A 56 -17.18 18.75 10.02
C THR A 56 -17.02 18.46 8.53
N GLU A 57 -17.68 19.25 7.69
CA GLU A 57 -17.53 19.18 6.24
C GLU A 57 -16.51 20.21 5.74
N VAL A 58 -15.67 19.81 4.78
CA VAL A 58 -14.86 20.77 4.00
C VAL A 58 -15.72 21.23 2.81
N GLN A 59 -15.91 22.53 2.68
CA GLN A 59 -16.78 23.08 1.63
C GLN A 59 -16.28 22.67 0.24
N GLY A 60 -17.18 22.13 -0.58
CA GLY A 60 -16.85 21.66 -1.93
C GLY A 60 -16.08 20.34 -1.98
N ALA A 61 -15.83 19.70 -0.83
CA ALA A 61 -15.26 18.37 -0.77
C ALA A 61 -16.32 17.27 -0.73
N GLY A 62 -15.99 16.13 -1.33
CA GLY A 62 -16.83 14.95 -1.34
C GLY A 62 -18.07 15.07 -2.21
N LEU A 63 -18.71 13.93 -2.45
CA LEU A 63 -19.99 13.88 -3.14
C LEU A 63 -21.11 14.03 -2.12
N CYS A 64 -21.97 15.03 -2.28
CA CYS A 64 -23.07 15.29 -1.36
C CYS A 64 -24.35 15.70 -2.10
N ILE A 65 -25.46 15.65 -1.37
CA ILE A 65 -26.75 16.20 -1.80
C ILE A 65 -27.26 17.17 -0.74
N LYS A 66 -27.84 18.29 -1.17
CA LYS A 66 -28.49 19.24 -0.26
C LYS A 66 -29.68 18.58 0.43
N ARG A 67 -29.82 18.78 1.74
CA ARG A 67 -30.96 18.24 2.50
C ARG A 67 -32.30 18.74 1.96
N SER A 68 -32.36 19.99 1.52
CA SER A 68 -33.55 20.59 0.91
C SER A 68 -33.98 19.91 -0.39
N SER A 69 -33.08 19.16 -1.05
CA SER A 69 -33.38 18.39 -2.26
C SER A 69 -33.89 16.98 -1.96
N LEU A 70 -33.83 16.52 -0.71
CA LEU A 70 -34.30 15.20 -0.30
C LEU A 70 -35.83 15.18 -0.24
N LYS A 71 -36.43 14.15 -0.84
CA LYS A 71 -37.89 14.00 -0.86
C LYS A 71 -38.34 13.19 0.35
N THR A 72 -39.16 13.79 1.22
CA THR A 72 -39.68 13.16 2.45
C THR A 72 -40.37 11.82 2.21
N LYS A 73 -41.00 11.63 1.04
CA LYS A 73 -41.64 10.36 0.66
C LYS A 73 -40.68 9.16 0.67
N TRP A 74 -39.37 9.38 0.56
CA TRP A 74 -38.33 8.33 0.57
C TRP A 74 -37.61 8.17 1.91
N LEU A 75 -37.96 8.97 2.92
CA LEU A 75 -37.35 8.92 4.25
C LEU A 75 -37.58 7.56 4.90
N VAL A 76 -36.53 6.90 5.38
CA VAL A 76 -36.64 5.63 6.12
C VAL A 76 -36.56 5.95 7.62
N ASP A 77 -37.55 5.48 8.37
CA ASP A 77 -37.58 5.60 9.83
C ASP A 77 -36.69 4.55 10.50
N LYS A 78 -36.20 4.84 11.71
CA LYS A 78 -35.42 3.91 12.53
C LYS A 78 -36.20 2.64 12.88
N ASP A 79 -37.52 2.75 13.00
CA ASP A 79 -38.40 1.64 13.36
C ASP A 79 -38.98 0.91 12.12
N ALA A 80 -38.55 1.29 10.92
CA ALA A 80 -39.03 0.65 9.69
C ALA A 80 -38.50 -0.79 9.57
N SER A 81 -39.42 -1.76 9.43
CA SER A 81 -39.04 -3.15 9.17
C SER A 81 -38.27 -3.31 7.84
N ASP A 82 -37.36 -4.29 7.77
CA ASP A 82 -36.59 -4.61 6.56
C ASP A 82 -37.47 -4.79 5.32
N LYS A 83 -38.66 -5.39 5.49
CA LYS A 83 -39.65 -5.56 4.42
C LYS A 83 -40.15 -4.22 3.90
N ALA A 84 -40.50 -3.30 4.81
CA ALA A 84 -40.95 -1.97 4.44
C ALA A 84 -39.85 -1.16 3.75
N VAL A 85 -38.61 -1.26 4.24
CA VAL A 85 -37.44 -0.63 3.61
C VAL A 85 -37.25 -1.17 2.19
N LEU A 86 -37.26 -2.49 2.01
CA LEU A 86 -37.09 -3.13 0.70
C LEU A 86 -38.18 -2.70 -0.29
N THR A 87 -39.44 -2.67 0.13
CA THR A 87 -40.55 -2.18 -0.71
C THR A 87 -40.33 -0.74 -1.15
N LYS A 88 -39.81 0.11 -0.25
CA LYS A 88 -39.48 1.51 -0.55
C LYS A 88 -38.34 1.62 -1.58
N VAL A 89 -37.28 0.83 -1.40
CA VAL A 89 -36.14 0.76 -2.32
C VAL A 89 -36.56 0.26 -3.70
N GLN A 90 -37.40 -0.77 -3.76
CA GLN A 90 -37.98 -1.28 -5.02
C GLN A 90 -38.77 -0.19 -5.75
N LYS A 91 -39.62 0.54 -5.04
CA LYS A 91 -40.41 1.64 -5.61
C LYS A 91 -39.54 2.82 -6.06
N TYR A 92 -38.42 3.08 -5.38
CA TYR A 92 -37.50 4.15 -5.72
C TYR A 92 -36.64 3.83 -6.94
N LEU A 93 -36.03 2.65 -6.98
CA LEU A 93 -35.09 2.23 -8.03
C LEU A 93 -35.80 1.65 -9.26
N GLY A 94 -37.01 1.13 -9.11
CA GLY A 94 -37.77 0.51 -10.18
C GLY A 94 -37.04 -0.69 -10.80
N THR A 95 -37.02 -0.76 -12.13
CA THR A 95 -36.41 -1.86 -12.89
C THR A 95 -34.89 -1.93 -12.71
N LYS A 96 -34.22 -0.81 -12.38
CA LYS A 96 -32.77 -0.76 -12.18
C LYS A 96 -32.30 -1.73 -11.09
N LEU A 97 -33.08 -1.90 -10.02
CA LEU A 97 -32.73 -2.84 -8.95
C LEU A 97 -32.75 -4.30 -9.46
N VAL A 98 -33.72 -4.64 -10.31
CA VAL A 98 -33.86 -5.98 -10.88
C VAL A 98 -32.76 -6.24 -11.90
N GLU A 99 -32.46 -5.28 -12.77
CA GLU A 99 -31.35 -5.35 -13.74
C GLU A 99 -30.02 -5.52 -13.02
N TYR A 100 -29.77 -4.72 -11.99
CA TYR A 100 -28.56 -4.84 -11.16
C TYR A 100 -28.47 -6.21 -10.51
N ALA A 101 -29.55 -6.72 -9.92
CA ALA A 101 -29.57 -8.03 -9.26
C ALA A 101 -29.40 -9.21 -10.24
N LYS A 102 -29.81 -9.07 -11.50
CA LYS A 102 -29.55 -10.07 -12.55
C LYS A 102 -28.06 -10.12 -12.90
N GLN A 103 -27.41 -8.97 -13.04
CA GLN A 103 -25.98 -8.88 -13.34
C GLN A 103 -25.11 -9.22 -12.12
N ASN A 104 -25.60 -8.91 -10.92
CA ASN A 104 -24.91 -9.09 -9.65
C ASN A 104 -25.79 -9.88 -8.69
N PRO A 105 -25.81 -11.23 -8.80
CA PRO A 105 -26.68 -12.08 -7.98
C PRO A 105 -26.46 -11.80 -6.49
N ILE A 106 -27.50 -11.31 -5.83
CA ILE A 106 -27.47 -11.03 -4.39
C ILE A 106 -27.47 -12.37 -3.65
N ARG A 107 -26.28 -12.83 -3.28
CA ARG A 107 -26.11 -14.07 -2.50
C ARG A 107 -26.44 -13.79 -1.04
N LYS A 108 -27.09 -14.76 -0.38
CA LYS A 108 -27.21 -14.73 1.09
C LYS A 108 -25.80 -14.65 1.67
N SER A 109 -25.62 -13.79 2.68
CA SER A 109 -24.33 -13.70 3.37
C SER A 109 -23.90 -15.09 3.84
N GLN A 110 -22.62 -15.42 3.65
CA GLN A 110 -22.03 -16.69 4.09
C GLN A 110 -22.30 -16.96 5.57
N ARG A 111 -22.44 -15.89 6.36
CA ARG A 111 -22.81 -15.93 7.78
C ARG A 111 -24.16 -16.60 8.03
N PHE A 112 -25.20 -16.19 7.29
CA PHE A 112 -26.53 -16.79 7.40
C PHE A 112 -26.55 -18.21 6.85
N GLY A 113 -25.76 -18.48 5.80
CA GLY A 113 -25.56 -19.84 5.29
C GLY A 113 -24.98 -20.77 6.36
N LEU A 114 -23.94 -20.32 7.08
CA LEU A 114 -23.30 -21.08 8.15
C LEU A 114 -24.21 -21.27 9.36
N ALA A 115 -24.94 -20.23 9.79
CA ALA A 115 -25.92 -20.33 10.86
C ALA A 115 -26.98 -21.41 10.58
N LYS A 116 -27.50 -21.44 9.35
CA LYS A 116 -28.44 -22.48 8.92
C LYS A 116 -27.79 -23.85 8.85
N LYS A 117 -26.57 -23.93 8.31
CA LYS A 117 -25.79 -25.18 8.25
C LYS A 117 -25.58 -25.79 9.63
N ILE A 118 -25.19 -24.99 10.62
CA ILE A 118 -25.05 -25.42 12.03
C ILE A 118 -26.35 -26.04 12.52
N LYS A 119 -27.48 -25.36 12.33
CA LYS A 119 -28.77 -25.85 12.84
C LYS A 119 -29.25 -27.12 12.14
N THR A 120 -28.98 -27.25 10.85
CA THR A 120 -29.37 -28.43 10.06
C THR A 120 -28.50 -29.65 10.36
N GLU A 121 -27.18 -29.47 10.41
CA GLU A 121 -26.23 -30.57 10.64
C GLU A 121 -26.11 -30.99 12.10
N PHE A 122 -26.38 -30.07 13.04
CA PHE A 122 -26.33 -30.31 14.47
C PHE A 122 -27.68 -29.96 15.14
N PRO A 123 -28.72 -30.80 15.00
CA PRO A 123 -30.04 -30.54 15.59
C PRO A 123 -30.01 -30.38 17.12
N LYS A 124 -29.02 -31.02 17.77
CA LYS A 124 -28.77 -30.94 19.22
C LYS A 124 -28.13 -29.61 19.66
N CYS A 125 -27.75 -28.74 18.73
CA CYS A 125 -27.30 -27.40 19.07
C CYS A 125 -28.47 -26.63 19.71
N GLU A 126 -28.34 -26.31 21.00
CA GLU A 126 -29.37 -25.64 21.80
C GLU A 126 -29.62 -24.20 21.36
N VAL A 127 -28.64 -23.58 20.69
CA VAL A 127 -28.75 -22.20 20.22
C VAL A 127 -29.84 -22.09 19.13
N PRO A 128 -30.85 -21.23 19.32
CA PRO A 128 -31.89 -20.99 18.32
C PRO A 128 -31.31 -20.34 17.05
N LEU A 129 -31.94 -20.60 15.89
CA LEU A 129 -31.50 -20.02 14.62
C LEU A 129 -31.43 -18.47 14.65
N PRO A 130 -32.41 -17.73 15.22
CA PRO A 130 -32.32 -16.26 15.29
C PRO A 130 -31.09 -15.77 16.06
N GLU A 131 -30.64 -16.52 17.06
CA GLU A 131 -29.46 -16.18 17.84
C GLU A 131 -28.17 -16.49 17.05
N LEU A 132 -28.11 -17.65 16.38
CA LEU A 132 -27.03 -17.97 15.44
C LEU A 132 -26.91 -16.91 14.33
N GLU A 133 -28.04 -16.44 13.80
CA GLU A 133 -28.08 -15.39 12.77
C GLU A 133 -27.62 -14.01 13.28
N ARG A 134 -27.59 -13.79 14.60
CA ARG A 134 -27.01 -12.59 15.22
C ARG A 134 -25.52 -12.71 15.50
N MET A 135 -25.00 -13.92 15.67
CA MET A 135 -23.57 -14.15 15.92
C MET A 135 -22.68 -13.64 14.78
N GLY A 136 -21.45 -13.22 15.13
CA GLY A 136 -20.42 -12.87 14.16
C GLY A 136 -19.85 -14.11 13.44
N MET A 137 -19.29 -13.92 12.24
CA MET A 137 -18.73 -15.02 11.43
C MET A 137 -17.69 -15.85 12.18
N THR A 138 -16.82 -15.20 12.96
CA THR A 138 -15.79 -15.90 13.75
C THR A 138 -16.41 -16.76 14.85
N ALA A 139 -17.43 -16.25 15.54
CA ALA A 139 -18.12 -16.99 16.59
C ALA A 139 -18.85 -18.21 16.01
N LEU A 140 -19.50 -18.05 14.86
CA LEU A 140 -20.15 -19.17 14.14
C LEU A 140 -19.15 -20.22 13.68
N ARG A 141 -17.98 -19.82 13.18
CA ARG A 141 -16.92 -20.77 12.78
C ARG A 141 -16.35 -21.52 13.97
N LYS A 142 -16.13 -20.85 15.11
CA LYS A 142 -15.68 -21.49 16.34
C LYS A 142 -16.72 -22.51 16.84
N LEU A 143 -18.00 -22.13 16.85
CA LEU A 143 -19.09 -23.03 17.23
C LEU A 143 -19.19 -24.23 16.28
N TYR A 144 -19.10 -24.01 14.98
CA TYR A 144 -19.14 -25.09 13.99
C TYR A 144 -17.95 -26.06 14.16
N ALA A 145 -16.74 -25.54 14.37
CA ALA A 145 -15.56 -26.35 14.62
C ALA A 145 -15.64 -27.15 15.94
N SER A 146 -16.14 -26.52 17.02
CA SER A 146 -16.34 -27.22 18.30
C SER A 146 -17.39 -28.33 18.20
N LEU A 147 -18.46 -28.13 17.43
CA LEU A 147 -19.47 -29.16 17.18
C LEU A 147 -18.95 -30.32 16.32
N GLN A 148 -17.89 -30.09 15.54
CA GLN A 148 -17.20 -31.10 14.75
C GLN A 148 -16.01 -31.73 15.49
N GLU A 149 -15.73 -31.30 16.72
CA GLU A 149 -14.54 -31.71 17.48
C GLU A 149 -13.23 -31.44 16.71
N GLN A 150 -13.22 -30.37 15.90
CA GLN A 150 -12.07 -29.94 15.12
C GLN A 150 -11.50 -28.64 15.66
N GLU A 151 -10.19 -28.49 15.53
CA GLU A 151 -9.54 -27.21 15.81
C GLU A 151 -9.75 -26.23 14.66
N LEU A 152 -10.22 -25.03 14.98
CA LEU A 152 -10.34 -23.96 14.00
C LEU A 152 -8.96 -23.36 13.73
N TYR A 153 -8.41 -23.59 12.54
CA TYR A 153 -7.26 -22.83 12.08
C TYR A 153 -7.61 -21.34 11.98
N THR A 154 -6.95 -20.51 12.80
CA THR A 154 -7.06 -19.05 12.72
C THR A 154 -5.74 -18.43 12.32
N LEU A 155 -5.71 -17.81 11.15
CA LEU A 155 -4.58 -16.99 10.74
C LEU A 155 -4.61 -15.67 11.53
N SER A 156 -3.57 -15.40 12.31
CA SER A 156 -3.38 -14.11 12.95
C SER A 156 -3.07 -13.08 11.87
N LEU A 157 -4.02 -12.18 11.61
CA LEU A 157 -3.84 -11.09 10.65
C LEU A 157 -3.40 -9.85 11.41
N THR A 158 -2.20 -9.38 11.16
CA THR A 158 -1.70 -8.12 11.71
C THR A 158 -2.47 -6.95 11.09
N ALA A 159 -2.82 -5.94 11.88
CA ALA A 159 -3.41 -4.73 11.33
C ALA A 159 -2.37 -3.96 10.51
N ARG A 160 -2.76 -3.39 9.37
CA ARG A 160 -1.86 -2.49 8.64
C ARG A 160 -1.40 -1.33 9.54
N ARG A 161 -0.21 -0.81 9.25
CA ARG A 161 0.24 0.47 9.82
C ARG A 161 -0.62 1.59 9.28
N THR A 162 -0.91 2.58 10.14
CA THR A 162 -1.83 3.68 9.79
C THR A 162 -1.30 4.49 8.62
N LEU A 163 0.01 4.79 8.60
CA LEU A 163 0.63 5.53 7.51
C LEU A 163 0.59 4.76 6.19
N VAL A 164 0.75 3.43 6.21
CA VAL A 164 0.60 2.59 5.00
C VAL A 164 -0.81 2.71 4.42
N VAL A 165 -1.84 2.60 5.27
CA VAL A 165 -3.23 2.77 4.83
C VAL A 165 -3.45 4.16 4.23
N TYR A 166 -2.87 5.20 4.82
CA TYR A 166 -2.99 6.55 4.29
C TYR A 166 -2.27 6.74 2.95
N VAL A 167 -1.07 6.20 2.76
CA VAL A 167 -0.39 6.23 1.46
C VAL A 167 -1.26 5.57 0.40
N GLU A 168 -1.76 4.36 0.66
CA GLU A 168 -2.60 3.62 -0.28
C GLU A 168 -3.91 4.36 -0.62
N GLU A 169 -4.55 4.97 0.37
CA GLU A 169 -5.77 5.74 0.14
C GLU A 169 -5.49 7.04 -0.63
N LEU A 170 -4.40 7.75 -0.31
CA LEU A 170 -4.00 8.95 -1.04
C LEU A 170 -3.64 8.63 -2.50
N GLU A 171 -2.88 7.57 -2.74
CA GLU A 171 -2.56 7.08 -4.09
C GLU A 171 -3.84 6.69 -4.86
N ARG A 172 -4.75 5.94 -4.23
CA ARG A 172 -6.06 5.60 -4.81
C ARG A 172 -6.85 6.84 -5.22
N PHE A 173 -6.89 7.87 -4.37
CA PHE A 173 -7.58 9.12 -4.69
C PHE A 173 -6.86 9.94 -5.75
N ALA A 174 -5.53 9.93 -5.77
CA ALA A 174 -4.76 10.57 -6.82
C ALA A 174 -5.07 10.00 -8.21
N GLU A 175 -5.25 8.68 -8.32
CA GLU A 175 -5.58 7.99 -9.56
C GLU A 175 -7.05 8.20 -9.98
N GLN A 176 -7.97 8.17 -9.02
CA GLN A 176 -9.42 8.26 -9.31
C GLN A 176 -9.94 9.70 -9.47
N CYS A 177 -9.15 10.70 -9.07
CA CYS A 177 -9.56 12.10 -9.14
C CYS A 177 -9.47 12.65 -10.57
N GLN A 178 -10.55 13.26 -11.05
CA GLN A 178 -10.59 13.89 -12.37
C GLN A 178 -9.85 15.24 -12.44
N GLY A 179 -9.55 15.86 -11.29
CA GLY A 179 -8.91 17.18 -11.23
C GLY A 179 -7.38 17.08 -11.08
N PRO A 180 -6.57 17.61 -12.01
CA PRO A 180 -5.12 17.45 -11.96
C PRO A 180 -4.48 18.11 -10.73
N ALA A 181 -4.99 19.27 -10.31
CA ALA A 181 -4.52 19.95 -9.10
C ALA A 181 -4.77 19.11 -7.83
N LYS A 182 -5.98 18.55 -7.70
CA LYS A 182 -6.35 17.72 -6.55
C LYS A 182 -5.63 16.37 -6.54
N SER A 183 -5.42 15.78 -7.72
CA SER A 183 -4.55 14.60 -7.88
C SER A 183 -3.13 14.91 -7.41
N SER A 184 -2.57 16.06 -7.79
CA SER A 184 -1.25 16.51 -7.33
C SER A 184 -1.17 16.69 -5.82
N ASP A 185 -2.22 17.23 -5.19
CA ASP A 185 -2.30 17.40 -3.74
C ASP A 185 -2.30 16.06 -3.00
N TYR A 186 -3.03 15.07 -3.51
CA TYR A 186 -3.00 13.71 -2.98
C TYR A 186 -1.62 13.05 -3.14
N LYS A 187 -1.00 13.17 -4.32
CA LYS A 187 0.35 12.61 -4.58
C LYS A 187 1.40 13.22 -3.65
N PHE A 188 1.44 14.55 -3.55
CA PHE A 188 2.37 15.24 -2.65
C PHE A 188 2.21 14.79 -1.20
N THR A 189 0.96 14.65 -0.73
CA THR A 189 0.69 14.21 0.63
C THR A 189 1.08 12.73 0.82
N ALA A 190 0.86 11.88 -0.19
CA ALA A 190 1.29 10.49 -0.16
C ALA A 190 2.82 10.39 -0.04
N ASP A 191 3.56 11.19 -0.81
CA ASP A 191 5.02 11.27 -0.77
C ASP A 191 5.52 11.71 0.61
N ALA A 192 4.86 12.70 1.23
CA ALA A 192 5.19 13.16 2.58
C ALA A 192 5.00 12.06 3.63
N VAL A 193 3.88 11.34 3.58
CA VAL A 193 3.59 10.23 4.50
C VAL A 193 4.55 9.06 4.26
N ARG A 194 4.92 8.82 2.99
CA ARG A 194 5.90 7.81 2.59
C ARG A 194 7.28 8.12 3.17
N CYS A 195 7.75 9.37 3.13
CA CYS A 195 9.01 9.77 3.76
C CYS A 195 9.04 9.48 5.27
N VAL A 196 7.96 9.81 5.99
CA VAL A 196 7.87 9.48 7.43
C VAL A 196 7.82 7.97 7.67
N SER A 197 7.19 7.22 6.77
CA SER A 197 7.15 5.74 6.84
C SER A 197 8.53 5.11 6.62
N LEU A 198 9.36 5.68 5.73
CA LEU A 198 10.74 5.23 5.50
C LEU A 198 11.62 5.42 6.73
N TRP A 199 11.49 6.57 7.39
CA TRP A 199 12.16 6.80 8.67
C TRP A 199 11.69 5.80 9.75
N LEU A 200 10.38 5.56 9.86
CA LEU A 200 9.87 4.59 10.85
C LEU A 200 10.38 3.18 10.59
N MET A 201 10.50 2.77 9.33
CA MET A 201 10.99 1.44 8.94
C MET A 201 12.45 1.19 9.34
N SER A 202 13.27 2.23 9.50
CA SER A 202 14.65 2.09 9.99
C SER A 202 14.74 1.92 11.51
N GLN A 203 13.63 2.10 12.23
CA GLN A 203 13.61 1.97 13.69
C GLN A 203 13.44 0.51 14.12
N LYS A 204 14.16 0.15 15.19
CA LYS A 204 14.01 -1.16 15.83
C LYS A 204 12.54 -1.38 16.25
N ASP A 205 12.03 -2.58 16.02
CA ASP A 205 10.65 -3.01 16.35
C ASP A 205 9.51 -2.35 15.53
N GLN A 206 9.83 -1.59 14.48
CA GLN A 206 8.84 -1.01 13.58
C GLN A 206 8.65 -1.83 12.29
N GLY A 207 7.99 -2.98 12.39
CA GLY A 207 7.62 -3.78 11.20
C GLY A 207 6.31 -3.36 10.50
N GLY A 208 6.00 -3.95 9.35
CA GLY A 208 4.71 -3.80 8.65
C GLY A 208 4.64 -2.63 7.66
N PHE A 209 5.79 -2.25 7.10
CA PHE A 209 5.95 -1.23 6.06
C PHE A 209 6.41 -1.83 4.73
N ASP A 210 6.33 -3.15 4.58
CA ASP A 210 6.84 -3.93 3.44
C ASP A 210 6.29 -3.44 2.08
N SER A 211 5.06 -2.91 2.06
CA SER A 211 4.46 -2.34 0.85
C SER A 211 5.05 -0.99 0.43
N ILE A 212 5.78 -0.31 1.31
CA ILE A 212 6.47 0.96 1.04
C ILE A 212 7.96 0.73 0.79
N GLY A 213 8.63 -0.05 1.65
CA GLY A 213 10.07 -0.27 1.53
C GLY A 213 10.49 -1.40 0.61
N GLY A 214 9.59 -2.36 0.36
CA GLY A 214 9.99 -3.71 -0.05
C GLY A 214 10.53 -4.48 1.17
N PHE A 215 10.26 -5.78 1.24
CA PHE A 215 10.87 -6.66 2.23
C PHE A 215 11.60 -7.77 1.47
N VAL A 216 12.93 -7.72 1.49
CA VAL A 216 13.77 -8.67 0.76
C VAL A 216 14.92 -9.07 1.66
N TYR A 217 15.30 -10.34 1.59
CA TYR A 217 16.44 -10.83 2.32
C TYR A 217 17.71 -10.07 1.90
N GLY A 218 18.43 -9.55 2.90
CA GLY A 218 19.71 -8.88 2.72
C GLY A 218 19.65 -7.52 2.03
N SER A 219 18.50 -7.03 1.53
CA SER A 219 18.42 -5.71 0.90
C SER A 219 17.76 -4.70 1.83
N TYR A 220 18.23 -3.44 1.80
CA TYR A 220 17.65 -2.38 2.62
C TYR A 220 17.85 -0.99 2.02
N PHE A 221 16.91 -0.10 2.32
CA PHE A 221 16.96 1.31 1.95
C PHE A 221 16.48 2.18 3.12
N TYR A 222 17.43 2.80 3.82
CA TYR A 222 17.18 3.63 5.01
C TYR A 222 17.72 5.04 4.80
N PRO A 223 17.08 5.86 3.95
CA PRO A 223 17.61 7.15 3.54
C PRO A 223 17.49 8.25 4.61
N LEU A 224 16.74 8.01 5.68
CA LEU A 224 16.33 9.06 6.62
C LEU A 224 16.65 8.70 8.06
N ARG A 225 17.16 9.68 8.79
CA ARG A 225 17.26 9.68 10.25
C ARG A 225 16.49 10.83 10.87
N LEU A 226 16.09 10.65 12.13
CA LEU A 226 15.55 11.75 12.93
C LEU A 226 16.70 12.65 13.37
N LYS A 227 16.51 13.97 13.26
CA LYS A 227 17.46 14.95 13.77
C LYS A 227 17.53 14.90 15.30
N PRO A 228 18.67 15.26 15.91
CA PRO A 228 18.80 15.31 17.36
C PRO A 228 17.69 16.15 18.01
N GLU A 229 17.28 15.75 19.21
CA GLU A 229 16.31 16.46 20.06
C GLU A 229 14.87 16.54 19.51
N GLN A 230 14.58 15.92 18.37
CA GLN A 230 13.21 15.87 17.83
C GLN A 230 12.43 14.68 18.38
N ASP A 231 11.11 14.86 18.55
CA ASP A 231 10.20 13.77 18.93
C ASP A 231 9.60 13.12 17.67
N GLY A 232 10.00 11.87 17.41
CA GLY A 232 9.49 11.11 16.29
C GLY A 232 7.99 10.79 16.36
N SER A 233 7.39 10.80 17.56
CA SER A 233 5.97 10.58 17.74
C SER A 233 5.13 11.76 17.23
N ASP A 234 5.58 12.99 17.47
CA ASP A 234 4.97 14.20 16.93
C ASP A 234 5.02 14.23 15.40
N LEU A 235 6.15 13.84 14.80
CA LEU A 235 6.28 13.75 13.35
C LEU A 235 5.29 12.72 12.75
N ARG A 236 5.18 11.55 13.38
CA ARG A 236 4.27 10.49 12.94
C ARG A 236 2.81 10.97 13.00
N ASP A 237 2.44 11.60 14.11
CA ASP A 237 1.08 12.06 14.33
C ASP A 237 0.76 13.23 13.38
N PHE A 238 1.70 14.15 13.17
CA PHE A 238 1.62 15.19 12.14
C PHE A 238 1.32 14.59 10.76
N ALA A 239 2.10 13.62 10.28
CA ALA A 239 1.88 12.99 8.98
C ALA A 239 0.51 12.32 8.89
N ALA A 240 0.09 11.63 9.96
CA ALA A 240 -1.21 10.98 10.03
C ALA A 240 -2.37 12.00 9.95
N PHE A 241 -2.28 13.11 10.67
CA PHE A 241 -3.31 14.17 10.66
C PHE A 241 -3.35 14.91 9.33
N GLN A 242 -2.21 15.22 8.71
CA GLN A 242 -2.17 15.85 7.39
C GLN A 242 -2.79 14.95 6.32
N ALA A 243 -2.45 13.65 6.33
CA ALA A 243 -3.04 12.68 5.43
C ALA A 243 -4.57 12.62 5.58
N PHE A 244 -5.05 12.54 6.83
CA PHE A 244 -6.48 12.49 7.11
C PHE A 244 -7.20 13.78 6.65
N ALA A 245 -6.62 14.95 6.92
CA ALA A 245 -7.19 16.24 6.50
C ALA A 245 -7.31 16.35 4.97
N VAL A 246 -6.28 15.93 4.24
CA VAL A 246 -6.27 15.95 2.78
C VAL A 246 -7.27 14.93 2.22
N LEU A 247 -7.39 13.75 2.81
CA LEU A 247 -8.43 12.77 2.46
C LEU A 247 -9.84 13.32 2.72
N GLN A 248 -10.04 14.13 3.77
CA GLN A 248 -11.27 14.90 4.02
C GLN A 248 -11.49 16.06 3.03
N GLY A 249 -10.54 16.30 2.12
CA GLY A 249 -10.63 17.30 1.06
C GLY A 249 -10.01 18.64 1.40
N ALA A 250 -9.28 18.76 2.51
CA ALA A 250 -8.46 19.94 2.77
C ALA A 250 -7.33 20.06 1.74
N LYS A 251 -6.96 21.30 1.41
CA LYS A 251 -5.80 21.56 0.57
C LYS A 251 -4.52 21.41 1.43
N PRO A 252 -3.51 20.64 1.01
CA PRO A 252 -2.26 20.54 1.75
C PRO A 252 -1.51 21.87 1.71
N ASP A 253 -1.02 22.32 2.87
CA ASP A 253 0.00 23.36 2.94
C ASP A 253 1.36 22.71 2.68
N ARG A 254 1.75 22.70 1.41
CA ARG A 254 2.98 22.05 0.94
C ARG A 254 4.22 22.63 1.61
N GLN A 255 4.25 23.95 1.82
CA GLN A 255 5.40 24.62 2.43
C GLN A 255 5.53 24.25 3.91
N MET A 256 4.43 24.25 4.66
CA MET A 256 4.43 23.79 6.05
C MET A 256 4.85 22.33 6.15
N ILE A 257 4.33 21.46 5.28
CA ILE A 257 4.69 20.03 5.27
C ILE A 257 6.19 19.86 5.00
N THR A 258 6.71 20.46 3.93
CA THR A 258 8.14 20.40 3.59
C THR A 258 9.02 20.94 4.71
N ASN A 259 8.67 22.10 5.28
CA ASN A 259 9.43 22.70 6.38
C ASN A 259 9.41 21.81 7.63
N THR A 260 8.28 21.18 7.93
CA THR A 260 8.16 20.25 9.05
C THR A 260 9.03 19.01 8.81
N LEU A 261 8.94 18.40 7.62
CA LEU A 261 9.79 17.26 7.28
C LEU A 261 11.28 17.62 7.39
N ARG A 262 11.71 18.78 6.85
CA ARG A 262 13.10 19.27 6.96
C ARG A 262 13.52 19.57 8.40
N LYS A 263 12.60 19.99 9.27
CA LYS A 263 12.89 20.23 10.69
C LYS A 263 13.18 18.91 11.42
N TYR A 264 12.43 17.86 11.12
CA TYR A 264 12.52 16.60 11.84
C TYR A 264 13.50 15.59 11.23
N LEU A 265 13.57 15.53 9.91
CA LEU A 265 14.28 14.49 9.17
C LEU A 265 15.55 15.03 8.53
N GLU A 266 16.54 14.16 8.46
CA GLU A 266 17.79 14.37 7.76
C GLU A 266 18.00 13.24 6.76
N LEU A 267 18.30 13.61 5.51
CA LEU A 267 18.68 12.67 4.46
C LEU A 267 20.12 12.21 4.70
N THR A 268 20.32 10.91 4.90
CA THR A 268 21.64 10.31 5.19
C THR A 268 22.27 9.69 3.95
N THR A 269 21.46 9.16 3.04
CA THR A 269 21.92 8.54 1.80
C THR A 269 20.75 8.41 0.81
N LEU A 270 21.05 8.36 -0.49
CA LEU A 270 20.12 7.88 -1.52
C LEU A 270 20.49 6.49 -2.04
N ASP A 271 21.56 5.91 -1.52
CA ASP A 271 21.99 4.57 -1.87
C ASP A 271 21.12 3.55 -1.15
N HIS A 272 20.88 2.44 -1.85
CA HIS A 272 20.28 1.26 -1.28
C HIS A 272 21.31 0.16 -1.31
N HIS A 273 21.18 -0.77 -0.36
CA HIS A 273 21.94 -1.99 -0.39
C HIS A 273 21.10 -3.08 -1.04
N ASP A 274 21.67 -3.70 -2.05
CA ASP A 274 21.07 -4.76 -2.84
C ASP A 274 21.83 -6.06 -2.55
N SER A 275 21.15 -7.07 -2.02
CA SER A 275 21.81 -8.34 -1.65
C SER A 275 22.50 -9.04 -2.82
N ARG A 276 22.18 -8.70 -4.08
CA ARG A 276 22.93 -9.17 -5.25
C ARG A 276 24.41 -8.79 -5.21
N SER A 277 24.80 -7.71 -4.52
CA SER A 277 26.22 -7.31 -4.38
C SER A 277 27.02 -8.26 -3.50
N ASP A 278 26.37 -8.98 -2.60
CA ASP A 278 27.02 -9.78 -1.57
C ASP A 278 27.17 -11.25 -1.96
N HIS A 279 26.70 -11.60 -3.15
CA HIS A 279 26.57 -12.97 -3.61
C HIS A 279 27.22 -13.15 -4.99
N ASN A 280 27.58 -14.41 -5.29
CA ASN A 280 28.10 -14.74 -6.62
C ASN A 280 27.01 -14.62 -7.68
N ALA A 281 27.41 -14.48 -8.95
CA ALA A 281 26.48 -14.28 -10.07
C ALA A 281 25.38 -15.36 -10.18
N ASN A 282 25.65 -16.57 -9.68
CA ASN A 282 24.76 -17.73 -9.76
C ASN A 282 23.91 -17.95 -8.51
N TRP A 283 23.93 -17.01 -7.54
CA TRP A 283 23.16 -17.17 -6.30
C TRP A 283 21.65 -17.18 -6.56
N LEU A 284 21.17 -16.39 -7.52
CA LEU A 284 19.77 -16.35 -7.91
C LEU A 284 19.28 -17.69 -8.50
N ASP A 285 20.16 -18.50 -9.08
CA ASP A 285 19.83 -19.86 -9.54
C ASP A 285 19.39 -20.76 -8.38
N ASN A 286 19.93 -20.49 -7.18
CA ASN A 286 19.64 -21.24 -5.96
C ASN A 286 18.55 -20.58 -5.10
N ALA A 287 18.15 -19.35 -5.41
CA ALA A 287 17.12 -18.61 -4.71
C ALA A 287 16.14 -17.89 -5.66
N PRO A 288 15.52 -18.59 -6.63
CA PRO A 288 14.64 -17.96 -7.63
C PRO A 288 13.40 -17.32 -7.00
N TRP A 289 13.02 -17.73 -5.78
CA TRP A 289 11.91 -17.17 -5.02
C TRP A 289 12.16 -15.73 -4.53
N ILE A 290 13.41 -15.25 -4.53
CA ILE A 290 13.77 -13.88 -4.10
C ILE A 290 13.64 -12.87 -5.26
N VAL A 291 13.66 -13.32 -6.52
CA VAL A 291 13.73 -12.43 -7.69
C VAL A 291 12.56 -11.43 -7.74
N GLU A 292 11.32 -11.91 -7.56
CA GLU A 292 10.12 -11.05 -7.52
C GLU A 292 10.22 -10.02 -6.38
N ASP A 293 10.74 -10.42 -5.23
CA ASP A 293 10.90 -9.55 -4.07
C ASP A 293 11.96 -8.46 -4.32
N LEU A 294 13.09 -8.79 -4.97
CA LEU A 294 14.13 -7.84 -5.39
C LEU A 294 13.60 -6.82 -6.41
N GLU A 295 12.81 -7.26 -7.38
CA GLU A 295 12.17 -6.37 -8.35
C GLU A 295 11.22 -5.40 -7.66
N ILE A 296 10.37 -5.90 -6.75
CA ILE A 296 9.48 -5.07 -5.94
C ILE A 296 10.28 -4.04 -5.13
N PHE A 297 11.37 -4.46 -4.50
CA PHE A 297 12.24 -3.58 -3.73
C PHE A 297 12.91 -2.50 -4.59
N THR A 298 13.37 -2.85 -5.78
CA THR A 298 13.97 -1.89 -6.72
C THR A 298 12.93 -0.83 -7.14
N VAL A 299 11.73 -1.27 -7.51
CA VAL A 299 10.63 -0.37 -7.88
C VAL A 299 10.23 0.53 -6.71
N GLN A 300 10.10 -0.03 -5.50
CA GLN A 300 9.77 0.76 -4.32
C GLN A 300 10.88 1.76 -3.98
N THR A 301 12.15 1.37 -4.08
CA THR A 301 13.29 2.25 -3.83
C THR A 301 13.26 3.47 -4.75
N GLU A 302 12.98 3.29 -6.04
CA GLU A 302 12.86 4.42 -6.97
C GLU A 302 11.66 5.31 -6.67
N LEU A 303 10.50 4.75 -6.30
CA LEU A 303 9.35 5.53 -5.84
C LEU A 303 9.69 6.32 -4.56
N ASN A 304 10.45 5.72 -3.66
CA ASN A 304 10.87 6.35 -2.41
C ASN A 304 11.85 7.51 -2.66
N LYS A 305 12.81 7.36 -3.58
CA LYS A 305 13.68 8.47 -4.02
C LYS A 305 12.90 9.62 -4.64
N GLN A 306 11.94 9.31 -5.50
CA GLN A 306 11.05 10.32 -6.09
C GLN A 306 10.24 11.04 -5.01
N ALA A 307 9.69 10.31 -4.05
CA ALA A 307 8.95 10.90 -2.93
C ALA A 307 9.82 11.89 -2.14
N LEU A 308 11.05 11.50 -1.78
CA LEU A 308 12.01 12.37 -1.10
C LEU A 308 12.25 13.67 -1.87
N ASN A 309 12.43 13.57 -3.19
CA ASN A 309 12.61 14.74 -4.06
C ASN A 309 11.35 15.62 -4.10
N ASN A 310 10.18 15.02 -4.31
CA ASN A 310 8.89 15.73 -4.45
C ASN A 310 8.53 16.54 -3.20
N VAL A 311 8.90 16.06 -2.02
CA VAL A 311 8.66 16.77 -0.75
C VAL A 311 9.77 17.76 -0.41
N GLY A 312 10.83 17.83 -1.22
CA GLY A 312 11.95 18.74 -1.06
C GLY A 312 12.95 18.32 0.02
N LEU A 313 13.12 17.03 0.29
CA LEU A 313 14.13 16.52 1.23
C LEU A 313 15.48 16.25 0.58
N VAL A 314 15.55 16.18 -0.76
CA VAL A 314 16.79 16.05 -1.52
C VAL A 314 17.34 17.44 -1.80
N ASP A 315 18.63 17.66 -1.50
CA ASP A 315 19.31 18.90 -1.88
C ASP A 315 19.70 18.91 -3.36
N ALA A 316 20.11 20.07 -3.87
CA ALA A 316 20.41 20.23 -5.29
C ALA A 316 21.62 19.38 -5.74
N GLU A 317 22.57 19.13 -4.85
CA GLU A 317 23.79 18.37 -5.13
C GLU A 317 23.48 16.87 -5.28
N PHE A 318 22.79 16.28 -4.30
CA PHE A 318 22.31 14.90 -4.38
C PHE A 318 21.39 14.67 -5.57
N LEU A 319 20.52 15.64 -5.88
CA LEU A 319 19.64 15.56 -7.04
C LEU A 319 20.44 15.50 -8.35
N TYR A 320 21.48 16.32 -8.48
CA TYR A 320 22.35 16.32 -9.66
C TYR A 320 23.02 14.96 -9.85
N TRP A 321 23.69 14.44 -8.80
CA TRP A 321 24.36 13.14 -8.88
C TRP A 321 23.40 11.99 -9.17
N TRP A 322 22.21 11.99 -8.56
CA TRP A 322 21.20 10.97 -8.82
C TRP A 322 20.69 11.01 -10.27
N LEU A 323 20.47 12.21 -10.83
CA LEU A 323 20.03 12.36 -12.22
C LEU A 323 21.13 11.95 -13.22
N GLU A 324 22.39 12.27 -12.93
CA GLU A 324 23.50 11.87 -13.81
C GLU A 324 23.70 10.34 -13.79
N SER A 325 23.63 9.71 -12.62
CA SER A 325 23.68 8.24 -12.51
C SER A 325 22.54 7.55 -13.28
N LYS A 326 21.32 8.14 -13.27
CA LYS A 326 20.20 7.64 -14.09
C LYS A 326 20.46 7.79 -15.58
N LYS A 327 21.02 8.92 -15.99
CA LYS A 327 21.35 9.18 -17.39
C LYS A 327 22.40 8.20 -17.90
N GLU A 328 23.44 7.93 -17.12
CA GLU A 328 24.45 6.91 -17.41
C GLU A 328 23.80 5.53 -17.54
N SER A 329 22.95 5.14 -16.58
CA SER A 329 22.24 3.85 -16.62
C SER A 329 21.34 3.71 -17.86
N LEU A 330 20.65 4.77 -18.26
CA LEU A 330 19.82 4.79 -19.47
C LEU A 330 20.68 4.71 -20.73
N GLN A 331 21.83 5.38 -20.77
CA GLN A 331 22.76 5.30 -21.90
C GLN A 331 23.32 3.88 -22.06
N VAL A 332 23.70 3.24 -20.94
CA VAL A 332 24.15 1.86 -20.92
C VAL A 332 23.03 0.93 -21.40
N ALA A 333 21.81 1.08 -20.89
CA ALA A 333 20.66 0.28 -21.34
C ALA A 333 20.37 0.47 -22.84
N SER A 334 20.36 1.72 -23.33
CA SER A 334 20.16 1.98 -24.77
C SER A 334 21.28 1.41 -25.62
N PHE A 335 22.53 1.43 -25.13
CA PHE A 335 23.66 0.82 -25.83
C PHE A 335 23.47 -0.70 -25.96
N TYR A 336 23.00 -1.38 -24.91
CA TYR A 336 22.71 -2.81 -24.95
C TYR A 336 21.46 -3.18 -25.78
N ASP A 337 20.45 -2.30 -25.84
CA ASP A 337 19.28 -2.51 -26.71
C ASP A 337 19.62 -2.30 -28.19
N ASP A 338 20.45 -1.29 -28.50
CA ASP A 338 20.87 -0.96 -29.88
C ASP A 338 21.94 -1.93 -30.40
N ALA A 339 22.83 -2.40 -29.53
CA ALA A 339 23.76 -3.46 -29.85
C ALA A 339 23.01 -4.79 -29.79
N SER A 340 22.58 -5.30 -30.95
CA SER A 340 22.11 -6.67 -31.12
C SER A 340 23.24 -7.64 -30.79
N PHE A 341 23.53 -7.84 -29.51
CA PHE A 341 24.52 -8.81 -29.06
C PHE A 341 23.95 -10.19 -29.36
N THR A 342 24.48 -10.84 -30.40
CA THR A 342 24.27 -12.27 -30.62
C THR A 342 24.82 -12.98 -29.40
N GLU A 343 23.93 -13.53 -28.55
CA GLU A 343 24.35 -14.30 -27.39
C GLU A 343 25.29 -15.42 -27.85
N CYS A 344 26.56 -15.29 -27.48
CA CYS A 344 27.58 -16.26 -27.76
C CYS A 344 27.37 -17.47 -26.84
N ARG A 345 26.72 -18.52 -27.35
CA ARG A 345 26.29 -19.68 -26.54
C ARG A 345 27.25 -20.87 -26.63
N GLY A 346 28.27 -20.80 -27.48
CA GLY A 346 29.29 -21.84 -27.66
C GLY A 346 30.67 -21.47 -27.09
N LEU A 347 31.50 -22.48 -26.79
CA LEU A 347 32.89 -22.30 -26.30
C LEU A 347 33.79 -21.53 -27.30
N ASN A 348 33.37 -21.42 -28.55
CA ASN A 348 34.06 -20.74 -29.66
C ASN A 348 33.18 -19.67 -30.32
N ASP A 349 32.08 -19.30 -29.68
CA ASP A 349 31.15 -18.29 -30.18
C ASP A 349 31.70 -16.95 -29.67
N TYR A 350 32.37 -16.19 -30.53
CA TYR A 350 32.85 -14.85 -30.20
C TYR A 350 32.05 -13.84 -31.02
N PRO A 351 31.70 -12.68 -30.47
CA PRO A 351 30.96 -11.69 -31.22
C PRO A 351 31.84 -11.19 -32.36
N ASP A 352 31.40 -11.42 -33.61
CA ASP A 352 32.09 -11.04 -34.87
C ASP A 352 32.35 -9.52 -35.01
N HIS A 353 31.91 -8.72 -34.04
CA HIS A 353 31.81 -7.28 -34.21
C HIS A 353 33.06 -6.48 -33.83
N TYR A 354 34.10 -7.02 -33.17
CA TYR A 354 35.17 -6.13 -32.68
C TYR A 354 36.62 -6.63 -32.60
N TYR A 355 36.97 -7.80 -33.15
CA TYR A 355 38.39 -8.18 -33.21
C TYR A 355 38.78 -8.62 -34.62
N GLN A 356 39.21 -7.67 -35.45
CA GLN A 356 40.17 -8.00 -36.52
C GLN A 356 41.49 -8.32 -35.82
N VAL A 357 41.76 -9.61 -35.62
CA VAL A 357 43.11 -10.07 -35.33
C VAL A 357 43.93 -9.74 -36.58
N GLU A 358 44.90 -8.84 -36.47
CA GLU A 358 45.78 -8.51 -37.60
C GLU A 358 46.43 -9.81 -38.12
N ASP A 359 46.58 -9.96 -39.45
CA ASP A 359 47.08 -11.20 -40.08
C ASP A 359 48.49 -11.60 -39.62
N ASP A 360 49.21 -10.68 -38.96
CA ASP A 360 50.54 -10.85 -38.38
C ASP A 360 50.54 -11.05 -36.86
N TYR A 361 49.36 -11.20 -36.23
CA TYR A 361 49.28 -11.54 -34.81
C TYR A 361 49.81 -12.96 -34.57
N VAL A 362 51.07 -13.03 -34.13
CA VAL A 362 51.66 -14.25 -33.59
C VAL A 362 51.26 -14.32 -32.10
N PRO A 363 50.39 -15.27 -31.68
CA PRO A 363 50.07 -15.41 -30.28
C PRO A 363 51.37 -15.66 -29.51
N SER A 364 51.63 -14.85 -28.48
CA SER A 364 52.74 -15.11 -27.58
C SER A 364 52.58 -16.53 -27.03
N PRO A 365 53.64 -17.37 -27.05
CA PRO A 365 53.55 -18.70 -26.48
C PRO A 365 53.06 -18.58 -25.04
N PRO A 366 52.19 -19.48 -24.57
CA PRO A 366 51.64 -19.39 -23.22
C PRO A 366 52.81 -19.33 -22.25
N ALA A 367 52.88 -18.22 -21.48
CA ALA A 367 53.83 -18.15 -20.38
C ALA A 367 53.55 -19.37 -19.48
N SER A 368 54.56 -20.22 -19.30
CA SER A 368 54.49 -21.34 -18.36
C SER A 368 54.02 -20.79 -17.01
N PRO A 369 52.94 -21.32 -16.41
CA PRO A 369 52.30 -20.65 -15.27
C PRO A 369 53.07 -20.72 -13.94
N TRP A 370 54.34 -21.15 -13.93
CA TRP A 370 55.12 -21.28 -12.70
C TRP A 370 56.60 -21.09 -13.01
N ASP A 371 57.15 -19.92 -12.67
CA ASP A 371 58.56 -19.64 -12.30
C ASP A 371 58.95 -18.16 -12.54
N ASP A 372 58.09 -17.20 -12.16
CA ASP A 372 58.60 -15.86 -11.82
C ASP A 372 58.62 -15.69 -10.29
N PRO A 373 59.77 -15.93 -9.63
CA PRO A 373 59.91 -15.75 -8.18
C PRO A 373 59.81 -14.28 -7.74
N ASN A 374 59.66 -13.31 -8.64
CA ASN A 374 59.51 -11.90 -8.29
C ASN A 374 58.06 -11.39 -8.25
N TYR A 375 57.07 -12.21 -8.60
CA TYR A 375 55.65 -11.85 -8.45
C TYR A 375 55.09 -12.32 -7.10
N LEU A 376 55.43 -11.60 -6.04
CA LEU A 376 54.64 -11.57 -4.80
C LEU A 376 53.91 -10.23 -4.71
N PRO A 377 52.56 -10.20 -4.71
CA PRO A 377 51.84 -8.98 -4.41
C PRO A 377 51.81 -8.74 -2.88
N PHE A 378 52.32 -7.58 -2.48
CA PHE A 378 51.87 -6.91 -1.26
C PHE A 378 50.50 -6.25 -1.49
#